data_AF-A0A151EBE4-F1
#
_entry.id   AF-A0A151EBE4-F1
#
_cell.length_a   1.000
_cell.length_b   1.000
_cell.length_c   1.000
_cell.angle_alpha   90.00
_cell.angle_beta   90.00
_cell.angle_gamma   90.00
#
_symmetry.space_group_name_H-M   'P 1'
#
loop_
_entity.id
_entity.type
_entity.pdbx_description
1 polymer ?
#
loop_
_entity_poly.entity_id
_entity_poly.type
_entity_poly.pdbx_seq_one_letter_code
_entity_poly.pdbx_strand_id
1 'polypeptide(L)'
;MQIVNIPVEKYFYTKDGTVIKHLGELPEALRNMSPETFAHHVDEYKNDFHDWIKDVFELSTLARKIRNIKRKEDMAKHVFIEIFS
;
A
#
# COMPACT_ATOMS: atom_id res chain seq x y z
N MET A 1 9.74 -0.39 14.27
CA MET A 1 8.27 -0.58 14.27
C MET A 1 7.94 -2.01 14.69
N GLN A 2 6.92 -2.23 15.54
CA GLN A 2 6.41 -3.59 15.76
C GLN A 2 5.54 -4.00 14.57
N ILE A 3 5.70 -5.22 14.06
CA ILE A 3 4.81 -5.76 13.03
C ILE A 3 3.41 -5.89 13.65
N VAL A 4 2.46 -5.12 13.11
CA VAL A 4 1.06 -5.23 13.49
C VAL A 4 0.47 -6.43 12.75
N ASN A 5 0.10 -7.46 13.50
CA ASN A 5 -0.66 -8.59 12.95
C ASN A 5 -2.09 -8.12 12.70
N ILE A 6 -2.54 -8.24 11.46
CA ILE A 6 -3.94 -8.01 11.07
C ILE A 6 -4.60 -9.36 10.74
N PRO A 7 -5.94 -9.47 10.89
CA PRO A 7 -6.68 -10.66 10.46
C PRO A 7 -6.48 -10.94 8.96
N VAL A 8 -6.54 -12.22 8.57
CA VAL A 8 -6.28 -12.68 7.18
C VAL A 8 -7.25 -12.06 6.17
N GLU A 9 -8.49 -11.79 6.59
CA GLU A 9 -9.52 -11.12 5.81
C GLU A 9 -9.20 -9.63 5.54
N LYS A 10 -8.23 -9.05 6.27
CA LYS A 10 -7.75 -7.68 6.05
C LYS A 10 -6.44 -7.61 5.26
N TYR A 11 -5.89 -8.75 4.82
CA TYR A 11 -4.73 -8.73 3.94
C TYR A 11 -5.07 -8.04 2.61
N PHE A 12 -4.05 -7.48 1.97
CA PHE A 12 -4.20 -6.90 0.64
C PHE A 12 -3.85 -7.94 -0.43
N TYR A 13 -4.79 -8.20 -1.33
CA TYR A 13 -4.62 -9.14 -2.43
C TYR A 13 -4.48 -8.36 -3.73
N THR A 14 -3.34 -8.51 -4.39
CA THR A 14 -3.09 -7.83 -5.67
C THR A 14 -3.68 -8.62 -6.83
N LYS A 15 -3.89 -7.96 -7.98
CA LYS A 15 -4.36 -8.61 -9.22
C LYS A 15 -3.50 -9.81 -9.65
N ASP A 16 -2.19 -9.77 -9.41
CA ASP A 16 -1.24 -10.84 -9.77
C ASP A 16 -1.13 -11.98 -8.74
N GLY A 17 -1.94 -11.95 -7.68
CA GLY A 17 -1.97 -12.97 -6.64
C GLY A 17 -0.96 -12.77 -5.51
N THR A 18 -0.17 -11.69 -5.54
CA THR A 18 0.67 -11.30 -4.41
C THR A 18 -0.21 -10.92 -3.21
N VAL A 19 0.17 -11.38 -2.01
CA VAL A 19 -0.55 -11.09 -0.76
C VAL A 19 0.35 -10.28 0.15
N ILE A 20 -0.12 -9.08 0.54
CA ILE A 20 0.56 -8.18 1.46
C ILE A 20 -0.15 -8.30 2.82
N LYS A 21 0.58 -8.83 3.80
CA LYS A 21 0.03 -9.26 5.09
C LYS A 21 0.11 -8.18 6.16
N HIS A 22 1.05 -7.26 6.01
CA HIS A 22 1.21 -6.13 6.91
C HIS A 22 1.88 -4.95 6.21
N LEU A 23 1.75 -3.76 6.80
CA LEU A 23 2.19 -2.52 6.16
C LEU A 23 3.70 -2.45 5.85
N GLY A 24 4.53 -3.16 6.62
CA GLY A 24 5.97 -3.25 6.36
C GLY A 24 6.38 -3.95 5.05
N GLU A 25 5.52 -4.79 4.47
CA GLU A 25 5.77 -5.48 3.18
C GLU A 25 5.46 -4.57 1.99
N LEU A 26 4.61 -3.56 2.18
CA LEU A 26 4.07 -2.74 1.09
C LEU A 26 5.14 -2.02 0.25
N PRO A 27 6.22 -1.44 0.82
CA PRO A 27 7.24 -0.78 0.00
C PRO A 27 7.94 -1.70 -0.99
N GLU A 28 8.25 -2.94 -0.59
CA GLU A 28 8.89 -3.92 -1.46
C GLU A 28 7.89 -4.45 -2.49
N ALA A 29 6.66 -4.76 -2.06
CA ALA A 29 5.59 -5.16 -2.96
C ALA A 29 5.36 -4.12 -4.07
N LEU A 30 5.27 -2.83 -3.74
CA LEU A 30 5.09 -1.75 -4.72
C LEU A 30 6.26 -1.63 -5.72
N ARG A 31 7.51 -1.81 -5.28
CA ARG A 31 8.68 -1.76 -6.17
C ARG A 31 8.66 -2.91 -7.16
N ASN A 32 8.33 -4.11 -6.70
CA ASN A 32 8.32 -5.33 -7.51
C ASN A 32 7.03 -5.48 -8.35
N MET A 33 5.97 -4.77 -8.00
CA MET A 33 4.68 -4.80 -8.70
C MET A 33 4.81 -4.37 -10.16
N SER A 34 4.15 -5.11 -11.05
CA SER A 34 4.06 -4.73 -12.46
C SER A 34 3.25 -3.45 -12.66
N PRO A 35 3.53 -2.64 -13.70
CA PRO A 35 2.72 -1.45 -14.01
C PRO A 35 1.23 -1.78 -14.21
N GLU A 36 0.90 -2.91 -14.82
CA GLU A 36 -0.48 -3.35 -15.04
C GLU A 36 -1.20 -3.67 -13.72
N THR A 37 -0.54 -4.37 -12.81
CA THR A 37 -1.10 -4.69 -11.49
C THR A 37 -1.27 -3.43 -10.67
N PHE A 38 -0.29 -2.52 -10.70
CA PHE A 38 -0.41 -1.23 -10.01
C PHE A 38 -1.58 -0.39 -10.55
N ALA A 39 -1.73 -0.30 -11.87
CA ALA A 39 -2.82 0.43 -12.52
C ALA A 39 -4.22 -0.16 -12.21
N HIS A 40 -4.30 -1.45 -11.86
CA HIS A 40 -5.55 -2.04 -11.40
C HIS A 40 -6.00 -1.53 -10.02
N HIS A 41 -5.04 -1.16 -9.17
CA HIS A 41 -5.30 -0.67 -7.82
C HIS A 41 -5.28 0.86 -7.71
N VAL A 42 -4.63 1.53 -8.65
CA VAL A 42 -4.44 2.98 -8.66
C VAL A 42 -4.75 3.51 -10.05
N ASP A 43 -5.88 4.21 -10.16
CA ASP A 43 -6.32 4.90 -11.37
C ASP A 43 -6.69 6.35 -11.05
N GLU A 44 -7.29 7.10 -11.97
CA GLU A 44 -7.67 8.50 -11.75
C GLU A 44 -8.68 8.69 -10.61
N TYR A 45 -9.47 7.68 -10.29
CA TYR A 45 -10.59 7.75 -9.34
C TYR A 45 -10.29 7.04 -8.02
N LYS A 46 -9.41 6.03 -8.01
CA LYS A 46 -9.16 5.18 -6.84
C LYS A 46 -7.68 5.00 -6.53
N ASN A 47 -7.45 4.61 -5.29
CA ASN A 47 -6.17 4.14 -4.79
C ASN A 47 -6.44 3.15 -3.67
N ASP A 48 -6.49 1.87 -4.00
CA ASP A 48 -6.87 0.82 -3.05
C ASP A 48 -5.86 0.74 -1.88
N PHE A 49 -4.60 1.13 -2.09
CA PHE A 49 -3.59 1.21 -1.02
C PHE A 49 -3.90 2.34 -0.02
N HIS A 50 -4.43 3.47 -0.50
CA HIS A 50 -4.91 4.55 0.38
C HIS A 50 -6.02 4.05 1.30
N ASP A 51 -7.03 3.39 0.72
CA ASP A 51 -8.17 2.86 1.49
C ASP A 51 -7.71 1.79 2.48
N TRP A 52 -6.85 0.87 2.05
CA TRP A 52 -6.29 -0.16 2.92
C TRP A 52 -5.51 0.43 4.11
N ILE A 53 -4.60 1.37 3.86
CA ILE A 53 -3.82 2.03 4.92
C ILE A 53 -4.74 2.78 5.90
N LYS A 54 -5.75 3.48 5.37
CA LYS A 54 -6.69 4.27 6.16
C LYS A 54 -7.59 3.39 7.02
N ASP A 55 -8.16 2.34 6.46
CA ASP A 55 -9.25 1.61 7.10
C ASP A 55 -8.77 0.38 7.89
N VAL A 56 -7.58 -0.17 7.57
CA VAL A 56 -7.01 -1.33 8.27
C VAL A 56 -6.02 -0.92 9.36
N PHE A 57 -5.19 0.08 9.10
CA PHE A 57 -4.14 0.52 10.03
C PHE A 57 -4.44 1.86 10.70
N GLU A 58 -5.54 2.53 10.33
CA GLU A 58 -5.95 3.83 10.87
C GLU A 58 -4.90 4.95 10.68
N LEU A 59 -3.96 4.78 9.75
CA LEU A 59 -2.87 5.73 9.47
C LEU A 59 -3.31 6.82 8.49
N SER A 60 -4.27 7.63 8.91
CA SER A 60 -4.90 8.67 8.08
C SER A 60 -3.90 9.67 7.48
N THR A 61 -2.83 10.02 8.20
CA THR A 61 -1.78 10.92 7.70
C THR A 61 -1.03 10.32 6.51
N LEU A 62 -0.58 9.07 6.62
CA LEU A 62 0.08 8.35 5.53
C LEU A 62 -0.88 8.14 4.36
N ALA A 63 -2.08 7.66 4.63
CA ALA A 63 -3.09 7.43 3.61
C ALA A 63 -3.37 8.70 2.80
N ARG A 64 -3.45 9.87 3.45
CA ARG A 64 -3.64 11.15 2.76
C ARG A 64 -2.43 11.54 1.92
N LYS A 65 -1.20 11.31 2.38
CA LYS A 65 0.04 11.59 1.62
C LYS A 65 0.08 10.80 0.30
N ILE A 66 -0.37 9.54 0.31
CA ILE A 66 -0.26 8.68 -0.87
C ILE A 66 -1.47 8.74 -1.81
N ARG A 67 -2.60 9.33 -1.39
CA ARG A 67 -3.88 9.31 -2.13
C ARG A 67 -3.75 9.65 -3.61
N ASN A 68 -2.99 10.70 -3.93
CA ASN A 68 -2.83 11.21 -5.30
C ASN A 68 -1.55 10.75 -6.00
N ILE A 69 -0.77 9.83 -5.40
CA ILE A 69 0.46 9.33 -6.01
C ILE A 69 0.10 8.28 -7.06
N LYS A 70 0.48 8.52 -8.32
CA LYS A 70 0.19 7.64 -9.47
C LYS A 70 1.41 6.87 -9.98
N ARG A 71 2.52 6.91 -9.23
CA ARG A 71 3.76 6.19 -9.54
C ARG A 71 4.11 5.26 -8.39
N LYS A 72 4.31 3.98 -8.69
CA LYS A 72 4.57 2.95 -7.68
C LYS A 72 5.86 3.20 -6.90
N GLU A 73 6.89 3.73 -7.55
CA GLU A 73 8.17 4.07 -6.91
C GLU A 73 8.03 5.21 -5.89
N ASP A 74 7.29 6.26 -6.25
CA ASP A 74 7.05 7.39 -5.36
C ASP A 74 6.20 6.96 -4.16
N MET A 75 5.18 6.13 -4.39
CA MET A 75 4.35 5.59 -3.33
C MET A 75 5.18 4.71 -2.37
N ALA A 76 5.99 3.82 -2.93
CA ALA A 76 6.90 2.97 -2.16
C ALA A 76 7.85 3.79 -1.28
N LYS A 77 8.38 4.90 -1.81
CA LYS A 77 9.25 5.82 -1.06
C LYS A 77 8.51 6.47 0.11
N HIS A 78 7.30 7.00 -0.11
CA HIS A 78 6.52 7.63 0.97
C HIS A 78 6.13 6.65 2.06
N VAL A 79 5.70 5.44 1.69
CA VAL A 79 5.40 4.38 2.66
C VAL A 79 6.69 3.96 3.40
N PHE A 80 7.80 3.78 2.70
CA PHE A 80 9.07 3.41 3.34
C PHE A 80 9.52 4.43 4.38
N ILE A 81 9.49 5.72 4.05
CA ILE A 81 9.88 6.79 4.96
C ILE A 81 9.00 6.79 6.21
N GLU A 82 7.68 6.68 6.07
CA GLU A 82 6.78 6.71 7.21
C GLU A 82 6.96 5.49 8.15
N ILE A 83 7.35 4.35 7.59
CA ILE A 83 7.39 3.07 8.30
C ILE A 83 8.76 2.79 8.94
N PHE A 84 9.84 3.28 8.32
CA PHE A 84 11.21 2.93 8.71
C PHE A 84 12.07 4.13 9.15
N SER A 85 11.51 5.35 9.18
CA SER A 85 12.16 6.50 9.83
C SER A 85 11.65 6.68 11.25
#